data_AF-A0A7H8XRY1-F1
#
_entry.id   AF-A0A7H8XRY1-F1
#
_cell.length_a   1.000
_cell.length_b   1.000
_cell.length_c   1.000
_cell.angle_alpha   90.00
_cell.angle_beta   90.00
_cell.angle_gamma   90.00
#
_symmetry.space_group_name_H-M   'P 1'
#
loop_
_entity.id
_entity.type
_entity.pdbx_description
1 polymer ?
#
loop_
_entity_poly.entity_id
_entity_poly.type
_entity_poly.pdbx_seq_one_letter_code
_entity_poly.pdbx_strand_id
1 'polypeptide(L)'
;MAGDLEAASEAYRAALQRVQDGLAEVASARADVPRVRERLATAIVTAYRDGQRVGEIARVAGYGREQVRRILRAAGVEPGDAGSLDA
;
A
#
# COMPACT_ATOMS: atom_id res chain seq x y z
N MET A 1 26.73 41.53 -12.18
CA MET A 1 25.61 41.42 -13.14
C MET A 1 25.69 40.13 -13.96
N ALA A 2 26.64 39.96 -14.89
CA ALA A 2 26.74 38.72 -15.69
C ALA A 2 27.02 37.46 -14.82
N GLY A 3 27.97 37.54 -13.88
CA GLY A 3 28.27 36.44 -12.96
C GLY A 3 27.16 36.11 -11.96
N ASP A 4 26.33 37.10 -11.58
CA ASP A 4 25.22 36.87 -10.65
C ASP A 4 24.08 36.09 -11.32
N LEU A 5 23.85 36.34 -12.61
CA LEU A 5 22.86 35.61 -13.41
C LEU A 5 23.31 34.17 -13.68
N GLU A 6 24.59 33.95 -13.99
CA GLU A 6 25.16 32.62 -14.18
C GLU A 6 25.05 31.78 -12.89
N ALA A 7 25.46 32.34 -11.75
CA ALA A 7 25.33 31.69 -10.45
C ALA A 7 23.87 31.37 -10.10
N ALA A 8 22.94 32.28 -10.37
CA ALA A 8 21.50 32.05 -10.16
C ALA A 8 20.96 30.94 -11.09
N SER A 9 21.39 30.89 -12.35
CA SER A 9 20.99 29.86 -13.30
C SER A 9 21.51 28.48 -12.91
N GLU A 10 22.75 28.39 -12.44
CA GLU A 10 23.34 27.15 -11.93
C GLU A 10 22.62 26.66 -10.68
N ALA A 11 22.36 27.55 -9.72
CA ALA A 11 21.60 27.23 -8.51
C ALA A 11 20.19 26.71 -8.85
N TYR A 12 19.52 27.33 -9.83
CA TYR A 12 18.21 26.90 -10.30
C TYR A 12 18.25 25.51 -10.94
N ARG A 13 19.21 25.25 -11.84
CA ARG A 13 19.38 23.92 -12.45
C ARG A 13 19.68 22.85 -11.40
N ALA A 14 20.54 23.15 -10.43
CA ALA A 14 20.84 22.24 -9.33
C ALA A 14 19.59 21.96 -8.46
N ALA A 15 18.75 22.96 -8.22
CA ALA A 15 17.47 22.76 -7.53
C ALA A 15 16.52 21.87 -8.34
N LEU A 16 16.38 22.11 -9.65
CA LEU A 16 15.57 21.27 -10.53
C LEU A 16 16.05 19.81 -10.58
N GLN A 17 17.37 19.59 -10.58
CA GLN A 17 17.92 18.23 -10.56
C GLN A 17 17.51 17.50 -9.28
N ARG A 18 17.64 18.14 -8.11
CA ARG A 18 17.22 17.54 -6.83
C ARG A 18 15.72 17.21 -6.81
N VAL A 19 14.88 18.05 -7.40
CA VAL A 19 13.44 17.77 -7.52
C VAL A 19 13.21 16.53 -8.38
N GLN A 20 13.89 16.41 -9.52
CA GLN A 20 13.77 15.26 -10.41
C GLN A 20 14.24 13.96 -9.73
N ASP A 21 15.38 14.02 -9.04
CA ASP A 21 15.91 12.88 -8.29
C ASP A 21 14.93 12.41 -7.20
N GLY A 22 14.36 13.35 -6.44
CA GLY A 22 13.36 13.04 -5.43
C GLY A 22 12.06 12.45 -6.02
N LEU A 23 11.61 12.94 -7.17
CA LEU A 23 10.47 12.37 -7.88
C LEU A 23 10.75 10.94 -8.36
N ALA A 24 11.97 10.68 -8.85
CA ALA A 24 12.39 9.34 -9.26
C ALA A 24 12.42 8.36 -8.07
N GLU A 25 12.91 8.81 -6.90
CA GLU A 25 12.90 8.01 -5.68
C GLU A 25 11.47 7.67 -5.23
N VAL A 26 10.57 8.66 -5.22
CA VAL A 26 9.15 8.43 -4.89
C VAL A 26 8.50 7.47 -5.89
N ALA A 27 8.79 7.61 -7.18
CA ALA A 27 8.27 6.72 -8.21
C ALA A 27 8.74 5.28 -7.99
N SER A 28 10.01 5.08 -7.68
CA SER A 28 10.59 3.77 -7.36
C SER A 28 9.93 3.17 -6.13
N ALA A 29 9.81 3.91 -5.02
CA ALA A 29 9.18 3.43 -3.80
C ALA A 29 7.69 3.07 -4.02
N ARG A 30 6.98 3.85 -4.85
CA ARG A 30 5.58 3.56 -5.20
C ARG A 30 5.43 2.30 -6.06
N ALA A 31 6.44 1.95 -6.85
CA ALA A 31 6.39 0.75 -7.71
C ALA A 31 6.35 -0.56 -6.90
N ASP A 32 6.80 -0.56 -5.65
CA ASP A 32 6.77 -1.75 -4.78
C ASP A 32 5.44 -1.93 -4.04
N VAL A 33 4.66 -0.85 -3.89
CA VAL A 33 3.37 -0.89 -3.17
C VAL A 33 2.42 -1.97 -3.71
N PRO A 34 2.23 -2.15 -5.04
CA PRO A 34 1.39 -3.22 -5.56
C PRO A 34 1.85 -4.62 -5.14
N ARG A 35 3.17 -4.89 -5.19
CA ARG A 35 3.75 -6.18 -4.82
C ARG A 35 3.55 -6.49 -3.34
N VAL A 36 3.74 -5.50 -2.48
CA VAL A 36 3.50 -5.65 -1.03
C VAL A 36 2.01 -5.87 -0.74
N ARG A 37 1.12 -5.15 -1.42
CA ARG A 37 -0.33 -5.34 -1.29
C ARG A 37 -0.78 -6.74 -1.72
N GLU A 38 -0.22 -7.27 -2.80
CA GLU A 38 -0.49 -8.62 -3.26
C GLU A 38 -0.06 -9.66 -2.21
N ARG A 39 1.17 -9.56 -1.69
CA ARG A 39 1.66 -10.44 -0.61
C ARG A 39 0.77 -10.39 0.63
N LEU A 40 0.33 -9.19 1.02
CA LEU A 40 -0.59 -9.02 2.15
C LEU A 40 -1.95 -9.67 1.87
N ALA A 41 -2.50 -9.50 0.67
CA ALA A 41 -3.75 -10.13 0.28
C ALA A 41 -3.65 -11.67 0.33
N THR A 42 -2.55 -12.24 -0.16
CA THR A 42 -2.28 -13.68 -0.04
C THR A 42 -2.23 -14.12 1.42
N ALA A 43 -1.51 -13.39 2.28
CA ALA A 43 -1.42 -13.71 3.71
C ALA A 43 -2.79 -13.66 4.42
N ILE A 44 -3.64 -12.68 4.07
CA ILE A 44 -5.02 -12.58 4.56
C ILE A 44 -5.84 -13.82 4.16
N VAL A 45 -5.74 -14.26 2.91
CA VAL A 45 -6.46 -15.44 2.41
C VAL A 45 -5.99 -16.71 3.10
N THR A 46 -4.67 -16.89 3.24
CA THR A 46 -4.09 -18.05 3.95
C THR A 46 -4.56 -18.09 5.40
N ALA A 47 -4.44 -16.98 6.14
CA ALA A 47 -4.92 -16.85 7.51
C ALA A 47 -6.38 -17.28 7.69
N TYR A 48 -7.25 -16.84 6.77
CA TYR A 48 -8.66 -17.22 6.80
C TYR A 48 -8.88 -18.72 6.53
N ARG A 49 -8.17 -19.28 5.55
CA ARG A 49 -8.21 -20.72 5.24
C ARG A 49 -7.69 -21.59 6.39
N ASP A 50 -6.75 -21.06 7.16
CA ASP A 50 -6.21 -21.69 8.38
C ASP A 50 -7.18 -21.56 9.57
N GLY A 51 -8.35 -20.94 9.38
CA GLY A 51 -9.43 -20.87 10.36
C GLY A 51 -9.48 -19.59 11.19
N GLN A 52 -8.62 -18.60 10.93
CA GLN A 52 -8.68 -17.32 11.65
C GLN A 52 -9.95 -16.53 11.29
N ARG A 53 -10.52 -15.85 12.28
CA ARG A 53 -11.74 -15.06 12.07
C ARG A 53 -11.43 -13.76 11.34
N VAL A 54 -12.35 -13.30 10.47
CA VAL A 54 -12.24 -12.01 9.74
C VAL A 54 -11.93 -10.84 10.68
N GLY A 55 -12.50 -10.82 11.88
CA GLY A 55 -12.26 -9.78 12.87
C GLY A 55 -10.82 -9.72 13.39
N GLU A 56 -10.18 -10.88 13.56
CA GLU A 56 -8.78 -10.99 14.02
C GLU A 56 -7.83 -10.61 12.88
N ILE A 57 -8.08 -11.14 11.68
CA ILE A 57 -7.30 -10.83 10.49
C ILE A 57 -7.33 -9.31 10.20
N ALA A 58 -8.50 -8.70 10.30
CA ALA A 58 -8.68 -7.24 10.14
C ALA A 58 -7.81 -6.45 11.12
N ARG A 59 -7.77 -6.85 12.39
CA ARG A 59 -6.96 -6.20 13.42
C ARG A 59 -5.46 -6.33 13.14
N VAL A 60 -4.99 -7.50 12.74
CA VAL A 60 -3.57 -7.76 12.45
C VAL A 60 -3.12 -7.08 11.16
N ALA A 61 -3.93 -7.15 10.10
CA ALA A 61 -3.62 -6.55 8.80
C ALA A 61 -3.81 -5.02 8.77
N GLY A 62 -4.39 -4.42 9.81
CA GLY A 62 -4.69 -2.98 9.87
C GLY A 62 -5.81 -2.54 8.92
N TYR A 63 -6.71 -3.45 8.56
CA TYR A 63 -7.83 -3.20 7.64
C TYR A 63 -9.18 -3.27 8.35
N GLY A 64 -10.19 -2.65 7.75
CA GLY A 64 -11.57 -2.88 8.16
C GLY A 64 -12.02 -4.31 7.81
N ARG A 65 -12.97 -4.86 8.59
CA ARG A 65 -13.55 -6.19 8.34
C ARG A 65 -14.08 -6.31 6.90
N GLU A 66 -14.71 -5.26 6.40
CA GLU A 66 -15.27 -5.27 5.03
C GLU A 66 -14.18 -5.29 3.95
N GLN A 67 -13.06 -4.62 4.19
CA GLN A 67 -11.93 -4.68 3.27
C GLN A 67 -11.32 -6.08 3.24
N VAL A 68 -11.23 -6.76 4.39
CA VAL A 68 -10.83 -8.17 4.44
C VAL A 68 -11.83 -9.05 3.68
N ARG A 69 -13.14 -8.91 3.89
CA ARG A 69 -14.16 -9.67 3.15
C ARG A 69 -14.04 -9.46 1.64
N ARG A 70 -13.82 -8.22 1.19
CA ARG A 70 -13.61 -7.91 -0.22
C ARG A 70 -12.37 -8.60 -0.80
N ILE A 71 -11.27 -8.65 -0.04
CA ILE A 71 -10.05 -9.38 -0.43
C ILE A 71 -10.33 -10.89 -0.54
N LEU A 72 -11.04 -11.47 0.44
CA LEU A 72 -11.44 -12.87 0.40
C LEU A 72 -12.32 -13.19 -0.82
N ARG A 73 -13.34 -12.37 -1.08
CA ARG A 73 -14.21 -12.55 -2.26
C ARG A 73 -13.46 -12.40 -3.59
N ALA A 74 -12.51 -11.47 -3.68
CA ALA A 74 -11.65 -11.33 -4.85
C ALA A 74 -10.76 -12.57 -5.09
N ALA A 75 -10.46 -13.33 -4.03
CA ALA A 75 -9.75 -14.60 -4.08
C ALA A 75 -10.68 -15.83 -4.18
N GLY A 76 -11.98 -15.62 -4.43
CA GLY A 76 -12.98 -16.69 -4.56
C GLY A 76 -13.35 -17.37 -3.23
N VAL A 77 -13.04 -16.74 -2.10
CA VAL A 77 -13.41 -17.24 -0.77
C VAL A 77 -14.63 -16.47 -0.28
N GLU A 78 -15.75 -17.17 -0.06
CA GLU A 78 -16.94 -16.55 0.54
C GLU A 78 -16.80 -16.57 2.06
N PRO A 79 -16.60 -15.41 2.72
CA PRO A 79 -16.54 -15.35 4.16
C PRO A 79 -17.93 -15.65 4.74
N GLY A 80 -18.03 -16.68 5.57
CA GLY A 80 -19.29 -16.97 6.26
C GLY A 80 -19.82 -15.75 7.03
N ASP A 81 -21.14 -15.53 6.97
CA ASP A 81 -21.84 -14.51 7.76
C ASP A 81 -21.73 -14.87 9.23
N ALA A 82 -20.67 -14.40 9.89
CA ALA A 82 -20.60 -14.37 11.34
C ALA A 82 -21.49 -13.23 11.85
N GLY A 83 -22.80 -13.46 11.74
CA GLY A 83 -23.89 -12.67 12.28
C GLY A 83 -25.06 -13.53 12.81
N SER A 84 -24.88 -14.84 13.01
CA SER A 84 -25.94 -15.72 13.54
C SER A 84 -25.47 -16.74 14.59
N LEU A 85 -24.55 -16.36 15.47
CA LEU A 85 -24.27 -17.13 16.68
C LEU A 85 -24.17 -16.17 17.86
N ASP A 86 -25.31 -15.63 18.24
CA ASP A 86 -25.61 -15.33 19.63
C ASP A 86 -26.83 -16.18 20.02
N ALA A 87 -26.56 -17.06 20.97
CA ALA A 87 -27.53 -17.79 21.78
C ALA A 87 -28.00 -16.87 22.92
#